data_AF-A0A1X9T1I9-F1
#
_entry.id   AF-A0A1X9T1I9-F1
#
_cell.length_a   1.000
_cell.length_b   1.000
_cell.length_c   1.000
_cell.angle_alpha   90.00
_cell.angle_beta   90.00
_cell.angle_gamma   90.00
#
_symmetry.space_group_name_H-M   'P 1'
#
loop_
_entity.id
_entity.type
_entity.pdbx_description
1 polymer ?
#
loop_
_entity_poly.entity_id
_entity_poly.type
_entity_poly.pdbx_seq_one_letter_code
_entity_poly.pdbx_strand_id
1 'polypeptide(L)'
;MRDGFSLILAIVFIVAISALALNTITLTSTATSITNQLYIHSQAKLIAISATQNAIAQIQRNDFDTSCPSKFILYYPDNQNYILKSQVTIKYIGSKRPSSCVDKIWHEIDTTTQNIQSAIMHTMVQTNPNLAITPIKISKITTQKP
;
A
#
# COMPACT_ATOMS: atom_id res chain seq x y z
N MET A 1 6.33 57.60 -35.80
CA MET A 1 5.22 57.04 -34.97
C MET A 1 5.05 55.52 -35.13
N ARG A 2 5.34 54.91 -36.30
CA ARG A 2 5.24 53.44 -36.51
C ARG A 2 6.22 52.61 -35.68
N ASP A 3 7.44 53.10 -35.46
CA ASP A 3 8.50 52.30 -34.84
C ASP A 3 8.31 52.11 -33.32
N GLY A 4 7.75 53.12 -32.62
CA GLY A 4 7.41 52.99 -31.20
C GLY A 4 6.24 52.03 -30.94
N PHE A 5 5.25 52.00 -31.84
CA PHE A 5 4.13 51.05 -31.75
C PHE A 5 4.58 49.61 -31.99
N SER A 6 5.51 49.40 -32.92
CA SER A 6 6.12 48.09 -33.17
C SER A 6 6.89 47.55 -31.95
N LEU A 7 7.61 48.41 -31.24
CA LEU A 7 8.38 48.02 -30.05
C LEU A 7 7.48 47.63 -28.87
N ILE A 8 6.41 48.39 -28.63
CA ILE A 8 5.43 48.08 -27.58
C ILE A 8 4.70 46.77 -27.88
N LEU A 9 4.28 46.56 -29.14
CA LEU A 9 3.60 45.33 -29.56
C LEU A 9 4.50 44.09 -29.38
N ALA A 10 5.80 44.21 -29.68
CA ALA A 10 6.76 43.13 -29.49
C ALA A 10 6.91 42.74 -28.00
N ILE A 11 6.96 43.72 -27.09
CA ILE A 11 7.03 43.47 -25.65
C ILE A 11 5.77 42.75 -25.16
N VAL A 12 4.59 43.21 -25.58
CA VAL A 12 3.31 42.58 -25.20
C VAL A 12 3.26 41.13 -25.68
N PHE A 13 3.73 40.85 -26.90
CA PHE A 13 3.82 39.48 -27.42
C PHE A 13 4.77 38.60 -26.60
N ILE A 14 5.94 39.12 -26.22
CA ILE A 14 6.90 38.38 -25.40
C ILE A 14 6.29 38.05 -24.03
N VAL A 15 5.60 39.00 -23.40
CA VAL A 15 4.93 38.78 -22.11
C VAL A 15 3.80 37.75 -22.24
N ALA A 16 3.00 37.82 -23.31
CA ALA A 16 1.92 36.85 -23.55
C ALA A 16 2.47 35.42 -23.74
N ILE A 17 3.52 35.25 -24.53
CA ILE A 17 4.17 33.95 -24.73
C ILE A 17 4.79 33.44 -23.43
N SER A 18 5.42 34.33 -22.65
CA SER A 18 6.02 33.97 -21.36
C SER A 18 4.97 33.50 -20.36
N ALA A 19 3.82 34.18 -20.29
CA ALA A 19 2.70 33.77 -19.43
C ALA A 19 2.14 32.39 -19.83
N LEU A 20 1.98 32.14 -21.14
CA LEU A 20 1.54 30.84 -21.65
C LEU A 20 2.54 29.73 -21.34
N ALA A 21 3.84 30.00 -21.50
CA ALA A 21 4.91 29.06 -21.19
C ALA A 21 4.93 28.70 -19.70
N LEU A 22 4.84 29.71 -18.82
CA LEU A 22 4.80 29.49 -17.36
C LEU A 22 3.57 28.67 -16.96
N ASN A 23 2.39 28.98 -17.51
CA ASN A 23 1.18 28.21 -17.24
C ASN A 23 1.29 26.76 -17.73
N THR A 24 1.97 26.53 -18.85
CA THR A 24 2.19 25.16 -19.34
C THR A 24 3.13 24.39 -18.40
N ILE A 25 4.21 25.01 -17.93
CA ILE A 25 5.15 24.38 -17.00
C ILE A 25 4.46 24.03 -15.66
N THR A 26 3.62 24.93 -15.13
CA THR A 26 2.88 24.68 -13.88
C THR A 26 1.86 23.56 -14.06
N LEU A 27 1.14 23.52 -15.19
CA LEU A 27 0.21 22.44 -15.51
C LEU A 27 0.93 21.09 -15.68
N THR A 28 2.06 21.05 -16.39
CA THR A 28 2.82 19.81 -16.57
C THR A 28 3.37 19.30 -15.24
N SER A 29 3.99 20.16 -14.43
CA SER A 29 4.54 19.77 -13.12
C SER A 29 3.47 19.25 -12.16
N THR A 30 2.30 19.90 -12.12
CA THR A 30 1.16 19.44 -11.32
C THR A 30 0.60 18.12 -11.85
N ALA A 31 0.42 17.97 -13.16
CA ALA A 31 -0.04 16.73 -13.77
C ALA A 31 0.91 15.56 -13.44
N THR A 32 2.22 15.74 -13.60
CA THR A 32 3.21 14.71 -13.25
C THR A 32 3.15 14.32 -11.78
N SER A 33 2.99 15.29 -10.87
CA SER A 33 2.84 15.01 -9.44
C SER A 33 1.61 14.15 -9.13
N ILE A 34 0.46 14.52 -9.71
CA ILE A 34 -0.80 13.78 -9.54
C ILE A 34 -0.68 12.36 -10.09
N THR A 35 -0.12 12.19 -11.30
CA THR A 35 0.09 10.88 -11.91
C THR A 35 1.00 9.99 -11.06
N ASN A 36 2.08 10.54 -10.51
CA ASN A 36 2.99 9.81 -9.63
C ASN A 36 2.30 9.35 -8.35
N GLN A 37 1.49 10.21 -7.72
CA GLN A 37 0.74 9.84 -6.53
C GLN A 37 -0.26 8.71 -6.81
N LEU A 38 -0.99 8.81 -7.93
CA LEU A 38 -1.95 7.79 -8.33
C LEU A 38 -1.27 6.45 -8.66
N TYR A 39 -0.09 6.50 -9.27
CA TYR A 39 0.73 5.33 -9.55
C TYR A 39 1.18 4.62 -8.26
N ILE A 40 1.77 5.35 -7.31
CA ILE A 40 2.22 4.77 -6.02
C ILE A 40 1.02 4.23 -5.23
N HIS A 41 -0.12 4.92 -5.24
CA HIS A 41 -1.34 4.44 -4.60
C HIS A 41 -1.85 3.12 -5.22
N SER A 42 -1.86 3.03 -6.55
CA SER A 42 -2.26 1.82 -7.27
C SER A 42 -1.31 0.66 -6.98
N GLN A 43 0.00 0.90 -6.95
CA GLN A 43 0.98 -0.10 -6.55
C GLN A 43 0.79 -0.56 -5.11
N ALA A 44 0.56 0.34 -4.17
CA ALA A 44 0.30 0.00 -2.78
C ALA A 44 -0.93 -0.91 -2.64
N LYS A 45 -1.99 -0.65 -3.42
CA LYS A 45 -3.19 -1.49 -3.46
C LYS A 45 -2.90 -2.88 -4.02
N LEU A 46 -2.13 -2.98 -5.10
CA LEU A 46 -1.74 -4.25 -5.69
C LEU A 46 -0.87 -5.08 -4.73
N ILE A 47 0.09 -4.44 -4.07
CA ILE A 47 0.92 -5.08 -3.04
C ILE A 47 0.06 -5.57 -1.88
N ALA A 48 -0.95 -4.81 -1.44
CA ALA A 48 -1.88 -5.25 -0.40
C ALA A 48 -2.64 -6.52 -0.81
N ILE A 49 -3.14 -6.57 -2.05
CA ILE A 49 -3.85 -7.75 -2.58
C ILE A 49 -2.91 -8.96 -2.66
N SER A 50 -1.74 -8.78 -3.27
CA SER A 50 -0.73 -9.83 -3.42
C SER A 50 -0.25 -10.38 -2.07
N ALA A 51 0.04 -9.49 -1.11
CA ALA A 51 0.45 -9.91 0.23
C ALA A 51 -0.64 -10.70 0.95
N THR A 52 -1.91 -10.30 0.80
CA THR A 52 -3.05 -11.02 1.38
C THR A 52 -3.22 -12.40 0.73
N GLN A 53 -3.11 -12.49 -0.60
CA GLN A 53 -3.20 -13.77 -1.32
C GLN A 53 -2.06 -14.72 -0.95
N ASN A 54 -0.83 -14.20 -0.84
CA ASN A 54 0.31 -14.98 -0.37
C ASN A 54 0.08 -15.47 1.06
N ALA A 55 -0.43 -14.62 1.96
CA ALA A 55 -0.77 -15.03 3.31
C ALA A 55 -1.84 -16.15 3.31
N ILE A 56 -2.89 -16.05 2.50
CA ILE A 56 -3.90 -17.11 2.35
C ILE A 56 -3.25 -18.41 1.86
N ALA A 57 -2.41 -18.35 0.83
CA ALA A 57 -1.74 -19.53 0.29
C ALA A 57 -0.82 -20.21 1.32
N GLN A 58 -0.12 -19.42 2.13
CA GLN A 58 0.72 -19.94 3.21
C GLN A 58 -0.11 -20.57 4.32
N ILE A 59 -1.23 -19.95 4.70
CA ILE A 59 -2.19 -20.52 5.67
C ILE A 59 -2.71 -21.87 5.18
N GLN A 60 -3.12 -21.98 3.91
CA GLN A 60 -3.67 -23.21 3.33
C GLN A 60 -2.65 -24.34 3.20
N ARG A 61 -1.37 -24.01 2.98
CA ARG A 61 -0.29 -24.99 2.88
C ARG A 61 0.29 -25.40 4.22
N ASN A 62 0.03 -24.62 5.26
CA ASN A 62 0.67 -24.80 6.54
C ASN A 62 -0.05 -25.89 7.34
N ASP A 63 0.74 -26.81 7.88
CA ASP A 63 0.25 -27.74 8.88
C ASP A 63 0.11 -27.01 10.22
N PHE A 64 -1.14 -26.85 10.65
CA PHE A 64 -1.47 -26.19 11.90
C PHE A 64 -1.06 -26.98 13.13
N ASP A 65 -0.69 -28.27 13.04
CA ASP A 65 -0.18 -29.02 14.20
C ASP A 65 1.26 -28.65 14.55
N THR A 66 2.02 -28.09 13.59
CA THR A 66 3.44 -27.80 13.77
C THR A 66 3.72 -26.30 13.90
N SER A 67 3.06 -25.45 13.11
CA SER A 67 3.37 -24.02 13.02
C SER A 67 2.13 -23.16 12.82
N CYS A 68 2.13 -21.91 13.32
CA CYS A 68 1.08 -20.93 13.01
C CYS A 68 1.68 -19.58 12.59
N PRO A 69 1.69 -19.28 11.28
CA PRO A 69 2.21 -18.02 10.77
C PRO A 69 1.32 -16.85 11.18
N SER A 70 1.84 -15.94 12.01
CA SER A 70 1.08 -14.80 12.52
C SER A 70 1.37 -13.49 11.80
N LYS A 71 2.47 -13.42 11.04
CA LYS A 71 2.95 -12.19 10.44
C LYS A 71 3.71 -12.44 9.14
N PHE A 72 3.34 -11.72 8.10
CA PHE A 72 4.10 -11.63 6.85
C PHE A 72 4.46 -10.18 6.59
N ILE A 73 5.73 -9.92 6.30
CA ILE A 73 6.23 -8.58 5.98
C ILE A 73 6.86 -8.65 4.59
N LEU A 74 6.51 -7.69 3.75
CA LEU A 74 7.09 -7.53 2.43
C LEU A 74 7.50 -6.08 2.24
N TYR A 75 8.70 -5.89 1.71
CA TYR A 75 9.28 -4.59 1.42
C TYR A 75 9.38 -4.43 -0.09
N TYR A 76 8.98 -3.28 -0.60
CA TYR A 76 9.08 -2.95 -2.01
C TYR A 76 9.84 -1.63 -2.21
N PRO A 77 10.84 -1.57 -3.09
CA PRO A 77 11.36 -2.68 -3.92
C PRO A 77 12.33 -3.63 -3.19
N ASP A 78 13.03 -3.15 -2.17
CA ASP A 78 14.01 -3.93 -1.39
C ASP A 78 13.94 -3.56 0.10
N ASN A 79 14.44 -4.42 0.99
CA ASN A 79 14.38 -4.27 2.45
C ASN A 79 15.17 -3.06 2.98
N GLN A 80 16.26 -2.67 2.31
CA GLN A 80 17.10 -1.55 2.77
C GLN A 80 16.56 -0.18 2.32
N ASN A 81 16.09 -0.10 1.08
CA ASN A 81 15.61 1.14 0.45
C ASN A 81 14.14 1.01 0.04
N TYR A 82 13.27 0.58 0.97
CA TYR A 82 11.87 0.40 0.67
C TYR A 82 11.13 1.73 0.56
N ILE A 83 10.24 1.80 -0.43
CA ILE A 83 9.26 2.86 -0.59
C ILE A 83 7.96 2.46 0.12
N LEU A 84 7.58 1.19 -0.02
CA LEU A 84 6.36 0.62 0.54
C LEU A 84 6.68 -0.59 1.41
N LYS A 85 6.04 -0.66 2.57
CA LYS A 85 6.08 -1.78 3.51
C LYS A 85 4.69 -2.35 3.64
N SER A 86 4.53 -3.62 3.28
CA SER A 86 3.32 -4.41 3.51
C SER A 86 3.50 -5.28 4.74
N GLN A 87 2.50 -5.28 5.62
CA GLN A 87 2.44 -6.13 6.79
C GLN A 87 1.05 -6.79 6.86
N VAL A 88 1.03 -8.12 6.78
CA VAL A 88 -0.16 -8.93 7.05
C VAL A 88 -0.03 -9.51 8.44
N THR A 89 -0.99 -9.21 9.31
CA THR A 89 -1.08 -9.76 10.66
C THR A 89 -2.25 -10.71 10.72
N ILE A 90 -2.03 -11.93 11.19
CA ILE A 90 -3.03 -13.01 11.17
C ILE A 90 -3.39 -13.37 12.60
N LYS A 91 -4.69 -13.43 12.86
CA LYS A 91 -5.27 -13.94 14.10
C LYS A 91 -6.20 -15.09 13.77
N TYR A 92 -6.05 -16.20 14.46
CA TYR A 92 -6.86 -17.39 14.24
C TYR A 92 -7.97 -17.51 15.29
N ILE A 93 -9.09 -18.11 14.92
CA ILE A 93 -10.21 -18.43 15.80
C ILE A 93 -10.43 -19.93 15.74
N GLY A 94 -10.42 -20.58 16.91
CA GLY A 94 -10.72 -21.98 17.04
C GLY A 94 -10.20 -22.59 18.34
N SER A 95 -10.46 -23.88 18.46
CA SER A 95 -10.25 -24.72 19.63
C SER A 95 -9.00 -25.61 19.50
N LYS A 96 -8.49 -25.80 18.28
CA LYS A 96 -7.22 -26.49 18.01
C LYS A 96 -6.03 -25.62 18.43
N ARG A 97 -5.33 -25.98 19.52
CA ARG A 97 -4.22 -25.20 20.09
C ARG A 97 -2.94 -26.03 20.21
N PRO A 98 -2.10 -26.07 19.16
CA PRO A 98 -0.75 -26.59 19.27
C PRO A 98 0.04 -25.76 20.29
N SER A 99 0.96 -26.40 21.01
CA SER A 99 1.82 -25.75 22.01
C SER A 99 2.65 -24.59 21.43
N SER A 100 2.90 -24.60 20.11
CA SER A 100 3.63 -23.54 19.38
C SER A 100 2.77 -22.31 19.02
N CYS A 101 1.45 -22.38 19.19
CA CYS A 101 0.50 -21.39 18.66
C CYS A 101 -0.43 -20.77 19.71
N VAL A 102 -0.16 -21.04 20.98
CA VAL A 102 -1.02 -20.76 22.12
C VAL A 102 -1.49 -19.30 22.14
N ASP A 103 -0.61 -18.32 21.90
CA ASP A 103 -0.94 -16.89 22.00
C ASP A 103 -1.57 -16.28 20.73
N LYS A 104 -1.72 -17.08 19.65
CA LYS A 104 -2.12 -16.61 18.32
C LYS A 104 -3.54 -17.01 17.93
N ILE A 105 -4.18 -17.86 18.75
CA ILE A 105 -5.50 -18.42 18.52
C ILE A 105 -6.42 -17.92 19.61
N TRP A 106 -7.52 -17.27 19.22
CA TRP A 106 -8.58 -16.93 20.14
C TRP A 106 -9.37 -18.20 20.45
N HIS A 107 -9.32 -18.62 21.71
CA HIS A 107 -9.91 -19.86 22.18
C HIS A 107 -11.44 -19.74 22.23
N GLU A 108 -12.10 -20.58 21.44
CA GLU A 108 -13.54 -20.76 21.51
C GLU A 108 -13.87 -21.71 22.68
N ILE A 109 -14.85 -21.34 23.49
CA ILE A 109 -15.22 -22.05 24.74
C ILE A 109 -15.78 -23.45 24.45
N ASP A 110 -16.21 -23.70 23.20
CA ASP A 110 -16.77 -24.98 22.78
C ASP A 110 -15.67 -26.00 22.43
N THR A 111 -15.47 -26.95 23.35
CA THR A 111 -14.46 -28.01 23.28
C THR A 111 -14.78 -29.12 22.29
N THR A 112 -15.94 -29.08 21.62
CA THR A 112 -16.37 -30.14 20.69
C THR A 112 -15.82 -29.99 19.27
N THR A 113 -15.35 -28.79 18.91
CA THR A 113 -14.65 -28.57 17.64
C THR A 113 -13.15 -28.80 17.85
N GLN A 114 -12.51 -29.56 16.96
CA GLN A 114 -11.06 -29.85 17.02
C GLN A 114 -10.28 -29.11 15.93
N ASN A 115 -10.90 -28.17 15.23
CA ASN A 115 -10.35 -27.53 14.03
C ASN A 115 -10.32 -25.99 14.17
N ILE A 116 -9.42 -25.36 13.43
CA ILE A 116 -9.42 -23.91 13.26
C ILE A 116 -10.62 -23.54 12.39
N GLN A 117 -11.49 -22.66 12.87
CA GLN A 117 -12.73 -22.31 12.17
C GLN A 117 -12.51 -21.13 11.21
N SER A 118 -11.67 -20.17 11.58
CA SER A 118 -11.47 -18.95 10.82
C SER A 118 -10.12 -18.30 11.09
N ALA A 119 -9.58 -17.62 10.08
CA ALA A 119 -8.40 -16.78 10.14
C ALA A 119 -8.79 -15.36 9.74
N ILE A 120 -8.54 -14.41 10.64
CA ILE A 120 -8.70 -12.97 10.41
C ILE A 120 -7.33 -12.41 10.06
N MET A 121 -7.20 -11.88 8.85
CA MET A 121 -5.98 -11.25 8.36
C MET A 121 -6.21 -9.74 8.27
N HIS A 122 -5.30 -8.98 8.87
CA HIS A 122 -5.21 -7.54 8.74
C HIS A 122 -3.99 -7.19 7.89
N THR A 123 -4.23 -6.76 6.67
CA THR A 123 -3.20 -6.32 5.73
C THR A 123 -3.08 -4.80 5.78
N MET A 124 -1.88 -4.32 6.04
CA MET A 124 -1.56 -2.91 6.08
C MET A 124 -0.37 -2.62 5.16
N VAL A 125 -0.53 -1.65 4.25
CA VAL A 125 0.56 -1.15 3.41
C VAL A 125 0.82 0.30 3.77
N GLN A 126 2.07 0.62 4.07
CA GLN A 126 2.51 1.94 4.48
C GLN A 126 3.73 2.39 3.69
N THR A 127 3.81 3.69 3.40
CA THR A 127 5.02 4.30 2.87
C THR A 127 6.11 4.41 3.93
N ASN A 128 7.36 4.42 3.50
CA ASN A 128 8.49 4.70 4.38
C ASN A 128 8.39 6.14 4.91
N PRO A 129 8.36 6.35 6.24
CA PRO A 129 8.23 7.69 6.82
C PRO A 129 9.46 8.57 6.59
N ASN A 130 10.61 7.98 6.21
CA ASN A 130 11.85 8.72 5.95
C ASN A 130 11.92 9.30 4.53
N LEU A 131 10.96 8.97 3.66
CA LEU A 131 10.88 9.53 2.31
C LEU A 131 9.93 10.73 2.31
N ALA A 132 10.34 11.80 1.61
CA ALA A 132 9.52 13.01 1.40
C ALA A 132 8.41 12.79 0.35
N ILE A 133 7.66 11.70 0.49
CA ILE A 133 6.51 11.34 -0.35
C ILE A 133 5.23 11.47 0.46
N THR A 134 4.10 11.63 -0.23
CA THR A 134 2.80 11.67 0.44
C THR A 134 2.55 10.35 1.19
N PRO A 135 2.17 10.41 2.48
CA PRO A 135 2.00 9.20 3.27
C PRO A 135 0.79 8.42 2.76
N ILE A 136 0.99 7.15 2.43
CA ILE A 136 -0.09 6.23 2.05
C ILE A 136 -0.23 5.20 3.14
N LYS A 137 -1.47 5.00 3.60
CA LYS A 137 -1.84 3.92 4.51
C LYS A 137 -3.08 3.22 3.97
N ILE A 138 -2.90 2.00 3.48
CA ILE A 138 -4.00 1.14 3.06
C ILE A 138 -4.15 0.05 4.11
N SER A 139 -5.37 -0.14 4.61
CA SER A 139 -5.70 -1.17 5.59
C SER A 139 -6.88 -1.98 5.07
N LYS A 140 -6.73 -3.31 5.03
CA LYS A 140 -7.79 -4.23 4.64
C LYS A 140 -7.86 -5.36 5.65
N ILE A 141 -9.08 -5.72 6.06
CA ILE A 141 -9.35 -6.91 6.87
C ILE A 141 -10.00 -7.95 5.96
N THR A 142 -9.51 -9.18 6.03
CA THR A 142 -10.07 -10.32 5.30
C THR A 142 -10.22 -11.50 6.24
N THR A 143 -11.37 -12.17 6.17
CA THR A 143 -11.65 -13.40 6.91
C THR A 143 -11.59 -14.57 5.95
N GLN A 144 -10.93 -15.65 6.34
CA GLN A 144 -10.79 -16.86 5.53
C GLN A 144 -10.99 -18.08 6.42
N LYS A 145 -11.75 -19.07 5.97
CA LYS A 145 -11.70 -20.40 6.58
C LYS A 145 -10.42 -21.09 6.09
N PRO A 146 -9.47 -21.42 6.99
CA PRO A 146 -8.26 -22.13 6.63
C PRO A 146 -8.55 -23.57 6.20
#